data_AF-A0A2V7RLX6-F1
#
_entry.id   AF-A0A2V7RLX6-F1
#
_cell.length_a   1.000
_cell.length_b   1.000
_cell.length_c   1.000
_cell.angle_alpha   90.00
_cell.angle_beta   90.00
_cell.angle_gamma   90.00
#
_symmetry.space_group_name_H-M   'P 1'
#
loop_
_entity.id
_entity.type
_entity.pdbx_description
1 polymer ?
#
loop_
_entity_poly.entity_id
_entity_poly.type
_entity_poly.pdbx_seq_one_letter_code
_entity_poly.pdbx_strand_id
1 'polypeptide(L)'
;MRPIRALLPLLGFPATLASQQAATSRAADLVTLARTQIRANRADSALTLLKVAADSATGGTVGDRVQAYVLLGVLEYIAHRDSSATALAFRHALQLDPGFQAGGLADVDSALIRILTAERNTLPPDTASARVAASAPSGATAGSPSDVAHDCVRRCRGGEIKPQLIERPQFTMLDQAVLGPSQTHGLIVVRFVVGVEGVPEPESIRVTTNTVQGLTNQVLDAVRALHFRPATLAGAPVRAEVEMRFEFRASGTNYVDYTITGP
;
A
#
# COMPACT_ATOMS: atom_id res chain seq x y z
N MET A 1 66.04 -38.73 -3.87
CA MET A 1 65.71 -37.36 -3.40
C MET A 1 64.20 -37.14 -3.59
N ARG A 2 63.55 -36.55 -2.58
CA ARG A 2 62.09 -36.30 -2.35
C ARG A 2 61.39 -35.45 -3.46
N PRO A 3 60.04 -35.25 -3.54
CA PRO A 3 59.03 -35.37 -2.47
C PRO A 3 57.59 -35.88 -2.82
N ILE A 4 56.88 -36.07 -1.70
CA ILE A 4 55.43 -36.16 -1.40
C ILE A 4 54.59 -34.98 -1.94
N ARG A 5 53.29 -35.23 -2.26
CA ARG A 5 52.06 -34.36 -2.14
C ARG A 5 51.11 -34.63 -3.34
N ALA A 6 49.78 -34.66 -3.26
CA ALA A 6 48.83 -34.23 -2.24
C ALA A 6 47.52 -35.03 -2.33
N LEU A 7 46.94 -35.25 -1.17
CA LEU A 7 45.54 -35.58 -0.92
C LEU A 7 44.69 -34.33 -1.23
N LEU A 8 43.59 -34.44 -1.98
CA LEU A 8 42.51 -33.44 -1.93
C LEU A 8 41.15 -34.12 -2.19
N PRO A 9 40.23 -34.13 -1.21
CA PRO A 9 38.86 -34.58 -1.43
C PRO A 9 38.06 -33.44 -2.07
N LEU A 10 37.35 -33.74 -3.16
CA LEU A 10 36.32 -32.86 -3.70
C LEU A 10 35.10 -32.89 -2.75
N LEU A 11 35.04 -31.87 -1.89
CA LEU A 11 33.89 -31.51 -1.07
C LEU A 11 33.06 -30.44 -1.78
N GLY A 12 31.74 -30.65 -1.82
CA GLY A 12 30.71 -29.61 -1.97
C GLY A 12 30.54 -29.06 -3.40
N PHE A 13 29.34 -28.77 -3.90
CA PHE A 13 28.12 -28.34 -3.23
C PHE A 13 26.91 -28.79 -4.06
N PRO A 14 25.76 -29.15 -3.43
CA PRO A 14 24.52 -29.31 -4.16
C PRO A 14 24.11 -27.95 -4.73
N ALA A 15 23.84 -27.92 -6.03
CA ALA A 15 23.19 -26.82 -6.70
C ALA A 15 21.74 -26.72 -6.18
N THR A 16 21.53 -26.00 -5.08
CA THR A 16 20.21 -25.50 -4.69
C THR A 16 20.20 -23.99 -4.85
N LEU A 17 20.17 -23.54 -6.10
CA LEU A 17 19.78 -22.17 -6.47
C LEU A 17 18.54 -22.28 -7.35
N ALA A 18 17.44 -22.69 -6.73
CA ALA A 18 16.11 -22.60 -7.32
C ALA A 18 15.13 -22.21 -6.21
N SER A 19 15.30 -21.03 -5.64
CA SER A 19 14.37 -20.48 -4.67
C SER A 19 14.43 -18.96 -4.70
N GLN A 20 13.31 -18.34 -5.08
CA GLN A 20 12.99 -16.90 -5.07
C GLN A 20 12.97 -16.19 -6.43
N GLN A 21 12.38 -16.80 -7.45
CA GLN A 21 11.42 -16.04 -8.26
C GLN A 21 10.11 -16.00 -7.45
N ALA A 22 9.92 -14.93 -6.68
CA ALA A 22 8.58 -14.59 -6.20
C ALA A 22 7.71 -14.43 -7.46
N ALA A 23 6.71 -15.30 -7.61
CA ALA A 23 5.88 -15.38 -8.81
C ALA A 23 5.26 -14.01 -9.11
N THR A 24 5.84 -13.27 -10.05
CA THR A 24 5.25 -12.02 -10.53
C THR A 24 4.01 -12.40 -11.31
N SER A 25 2.87 -11.79 -10.98
CA SER A 25 1.61 -12.11 -11.66
C SER A 25 1.67 -11.60 -13.10
N ARG A 26 0.97 -12.28 -14.02
CA ARG A 26 0.90 -11.85 -15.42
C ARG A 26 0.38 -10.41 -15.55
N ALA A 27 -0.59 -10.00 -14.72
CA ALA A 27 -1.03 -8.61 -14.65
C ALA A 27 0.10 -7.66 -14.20
N ALA A 28 0.88 -8.02 -13.18
CA ALA A 28 2.01 -7.21 -12.71
C ALA A 28 3.11 -7.05 -13.78
N ASP A 29 3.39 -8.12 -14.55
CA ASP A 29 4.32 -8.06 -15.69
C ASP A 29 3.83 -7.09 -16.77
N LEU A 30 2.53 -7.17 -17.12
CA LEU A 30 1.93 -6.28 -18.12
C LEU A 30 1.92 -4.82 -17.67
N VAL A 31 1.68 -4.54 -16.38
CA VAL A 31 1.79 -3.17 -15.86
C VAL A 31 3.23 -2.67 -15.93
N THR A 32 4.21 -3.54 -15.65
CA THR A 32 5.64 -3.20 -15.77
C THR A 32 6.03 -2.91 -17.22
N LEU A 33 5.56 -3.71 -18.17
CA LEU A 33 5.73 -3.47 -19.60
C LEU A 33 5.04 -2.16 -20.04
N ALA A 34 3.83 -1.89 -19.56
CA ALA A 34 3.11 -0.67 -19.88
C ALA A 34 3.87 0.58 -19.41
N ARG A 35 4.43 0.56 -18.19
CA ARG A 35 5.28 1.66 -17.68
C ARG A 35 6.51 1.89 -18.55
N THR A 36 7.09 0.84 -19.10
CA THR A 36 8.20 0.95 -20.06
C THR A 36 7.74 1.66 -21.34
N GLN A 37 6.55 1.32 -21.86
CA GLN A 37 5.98 2.01 -23.01
C GLN A 37 5.65 3.48 -22.71
N ILE A 38 5.14 3.81 -21.52
CA ILE A 38 4.88 5.20 -21.08
C ILE A 38 6.19 6.01 -21.07
N ARG A 39 7.28 5.46 -20.51
CA ARG A 39 8.60 6.13 -20.50
C ARG A 39 9.16 6.31 -21.91
N ALA A 40 8.83 5.41 -22.83
CA ALA A 40 9.18 5.51 -24.24
C ALA A 40 8.23 6.42 -25.04
N ASN A 41 7.31 7.13 -24.39
CA ASN A 41 6.29 7.98 -25.00
C ASN A 41 5.37 7.24 -26.00
N ARG A 42 5.08 5.96 -25.75
CA ARG A 42 4.22 5.10 -26.57
C ARG A 42 2.89 4.83 -25.86
N ALA A 43 2.02 5.84 -25.86
CA ALA A 43 0.75 5.82 -25.15
C ALA A 43 -0.18 4.68 -25.59
N ASP A 44 -0.40 4.49 -26.89
CA ASP A 44 -1.33 3.47 -27.39
C ASP A 44 -0.91 2.04 -27.02
N SER A 45 0.40 1.77 -27.05
CA SER A 45 0.96 0.48 -26.62
C SER A 45 0.79 0.26 -25.12
N ALA A 46 1.02 1.30 -24.31
CA ALA A 46 0.78 1.25 -22.88
C ALA A 46 -0.72 1.02 -22.56
N LEU A 47 -1.63 1.73 -23.22
CA LEU A 47 -3.08 1.55 -23.06
C LEU A 47 -3.51 0.11 -23.34
N THR A 48 -3.01 -0.47 -24.43
CA THR A 48 -3.33 -1.86 -24.79
C THR A 48 -2.87 -2.84 -23.71
N LEU A 49 -1.63 -2.69 -23.23
CA LEU A 49 -1.08 -3.55 -22.17
C LEU A 49 -1.87 -3.41 -20.86
N LEU A 50 -2.26 -2.19 -20.50
CA LEU A 50 -3.02 -1.93 -19.27
C LEU A 50 -4.45 -2.44 -19.36
N LYS A 51 -5.11 -2.37 -20.53
CA LYS A 51 -6.44 -2.98 -20.75
C LYS A 51 -6.40 -4.49 -20.49
N VAL A 52 -5.36 -5.16 -20.96
CA VAL A 52 -5.16 -6.60 -20.70
C VAL A 52 -4.84 -6.84 -19.22
N ALA A 53 -3.98 -6.04 -18.61
CA ALA A 53 -3.62 -6.19 -17.18
C ALA A 53 -4.82 -5.98 -16.24
N ALA A 54 -5.75 -5.10 -16.60
CA ALA A 54 -6.95 -4.80 -15.83
C ALA A 54 -8.01 -5.92 -15.92
N ASP A 55 -7.95 -6.76 -16.96
CA ASP A 55 -8.87 -7.87 -17.13
C ASP A 55 -8.69 -8.92 -16.01
N SER A 56 -9.81 -9.27 -15.37
CA SER A 56 -9.86 -10.32 -14.35
C SER A 56 -9.36 -11.69 -14.85
N ALA A 57 -9.47 -11.98 -16.15
CA ALA A 57 -9.04 -13.22 -16.76
C ALA A 57 -7.51 -13.32 -16.94
N THR A 58 -6.79 -12.20 -16.90
CA THR A 58 -5.34 -12.15 -17.12
C THR A 58 -4.54 -12.72 -15.95
N GLY A 59 -5.17 -12.90 -14.79
CA GLY A 59 -4.53 -13.41 -13.58
C GLY A 59 -3.68 -12.34 -12.88
N GLY A 60 -3.87 -12.20 -11.57
CA GLY A 60 -3.23 -11.18 -10.75
C GLY A 60 -4.04 -10.79 -9.54
N THR A 61 -3.44 -10.00 -8.66
CA THR A 61 -4.09 -9.54 -7.45
C THR A 61 -5.13 -8.44 -7.74
N VAL A 62 -6.00 -8.15 -6.78
CA VAL A 62 -6.90 -6.98 -6.86
C VAL A 62 -6.07 -5.70 -7.01
N GLY A 63 -4.95 -5.59 -6.29
CA GLY A 63 -4.03 -4.45 -6.37
C GLY A 63 -3.43 -4.24 -7.76
N ASP A 64 -3.05 -5.33 -8.45
CA ASP A 64 -2.52 -5.25 -9.83
C ASP A 64 -3.54 -4.63 -10.78
N ARG A 65 -4.82 -5.02 -10.64
CA ARG A 65 -5.91 -4.50 -11.46
C ARG A 65 -6.25 -3.05 -11.11
N VAL A 66 -6.29 -2.70 -9.83
CA VAL A 66 -6.46 -1.30 -9.38
C VAL A 66 -5.36 -0.43 -9.98
N GLN A 67 -4.10 -0.87 -9.91
CA GLN A 67 -2.97 -0.15 -10.49
C GLN A 67 -3.10 0.00 -12.01
N ALA A 68 -3.56 -1.04 -12.71
CA ALA A 68 -3.80 -0.98 -14.16
C ALA A 68 -4.87 0.05 -14.51
N TYR A 69 -6.00 0.07 -13.80
CA TYR A 69 -7.08 1.04 -14.00
C TYR A 69 -6.67 2.48 -13.69
N VAL A 70 -5.88 2.71 -12.64
CA VAL A 70 -5.37 4.05 -12.33
C VAL A 70 -4.47 4.56 -13.47
N LEU A 71 -3.55 3.73 -13.96
CA LEU A 71 -2.68 4.11 -15.08
C LEU A 71 -3.45 4.30 -16.39
N LEU A 72 -4.50 3.51 -16.64
CA LEU A 72 -5.42 3.73 -17.77
C LEU A 72 -6.04 5.11 -17.69
N GLY A 73 -6.64 5.47 -16.55
CA GLY A 73 -7.29 6.77 -16.41
C GLY A 73 -6.32 7.94 -16.60
N VAL A 74 -5.13 7.87 -16.02
CA VAL A 74 -4.09 8.89 -16.22
C VAL A 74 -3.70 9.02 -17.69
N LEU A 75 -3.54 7.89 -18.40
CA LEU A 75 -3.09 7.90 -19.78
C LEU A 75 -4.18 8.37 -20.75
N GLU A 76 -5.44 7.99 -20.54
CA GLU A 76 -6.59 8.52 -21.30
C GLU A 76 -6.72 10.04 -21.14
N TYR A 77 -6.49 10.57 -19.94
CA TYR A 77 -6.48 12.01 -19.69
C TYR A 77 -5.32 12.73 -20.42
N ILE A 78 -4.11 12.20 -20.32
CA ILE A 78 -2.92 12.86 -20.86
C ILE A 78 -2.84 12.73 -22.39
N ALA A 79 -3.09 11.54 -22.93
CA ALA A 79 -2.91 11.24 -24.35
C ALA A 79 -4.14 11.64 -25.19
N HIS A 80 -5.35 11.39 -24.68
CA HIS A 80 -6.58 11.56 -25.44
C HIS A 80 -7.46 12.71 -24.96
N ARG A 81 -7.09 13.37 -23.84
CA ARG A 81 -7.91 14.42 -23.18
C ARG A 81 -9.32 13.93 -22.85
N ASP A 82 -9.48 12.61 -22.70
CA ASP A 82 -10.79 11.99 -22.49
C ASP A 82 -11.08 11.87 -20.99
N SER A 83 -11.80 12.87 -20.47
CA SER A 83 -12.22 12.89 -19.07
C SER A 83 -13.27 11.81 -18.75
N SER A 84 -14.01 11.32 -19.76
CA SER A 84 -15.03 10.30 -19.58
C SER A 84 -14.42 8.89 -19.45
N ALA A 85 -13.45 8.56 -20.31
CA ALA A 85 -12.66 7.34 -20.20
C ALA A 85 -11.82 7.33 -18.91
N THR A 86 -11.29 8.50 -18.53
CA THR A 86 -10.60 8.70 -17.25
C THR A 86 -11.51 8.37 -16.06
N ALA A 87 -12.72 8.96 -16.02
CA ALA A 87 -13.69 8.74 -14.97
C ALA A 87 -14.12 7.26 -14.89
N LEU A 88 -14.34 6.62 -16.04
CA LEU A 88 -14.68 5.19 -16.11
C LEU A 88 -13.58 4.30 -15.52
N ALA A 89 -12.32 4.57 -15.87
CA ALA A 89 -11.18 3.81 -15.34
C ALA A 89 -11.06 3.98 -13.81
N PHE A 90 -11.22 5.19 -13.29
CA PHE A 90 -11.22 5.43 -11.84
C PHE A 90 -12.40 4.77 -11.12
N ARG A 91 -13.59 4.77 -11.73
CA ARG A 91 -14.74 4.04 -11.20
C ARG A 91 -14.46 2.55 -11.06
N HIS A 92 -13.86 1.93 -12.08
CA HIS A 92 -13.49 0.52 -12.00
C HIS A 92 -12.45 0.25 -10.92
N ALA A 93 -11.45 1.12 -10.76
CA ALA A 93 -10.51 1.03 -9.65
C ALA A 93 -11.21 1.11 -8.29
N LEU A 94 -12.17 2.03 -8.13
CA LEU A 94 -12.88 2.24 -6.86
C LEU A 94 -13.88 1.10 -6.55
N GLN A 95 -14.42 0.45 -7.58
CA GLN A 95 -15.24 -0.76 -7.41
C GLN A 95 -14.42 -1.95 -6.90
N LEU A 96 -13.13 -2.01 -7.25
CA LEU A 96 -12.21 -3.04 -6.78
C LEU A 96 -11.68 -2.74 -5.37
N ASP A 97 -11.37 -1.47 -5.09
CA ASP A 97 -10.90 -1.00 -3.79
C ASP A 97 -11.46 0.41 -3.51
N PRO A 98 -12.56 0.54 -2.76
CA PRO A 98 -13.16 1.85 -2.47
C PRO A 98 -12.20 2.83 -1.74
N GLY A 99 -11.23 2.27 -1.01
CA GLY A 99 -10.28 3.01 -0.18
C GLY A 99 -8.97 3.38 -0.87
N PHE A 100 -8.70 2.92 -2.10
CA PHE A 100 -7.39 3.13 -2.72
C PHE A 100 -7.07 4.62 -2.87
N GLN A 101 -5.85 5.03 -2.56
CA GLN A 101 -5.39 6.40 -2.81
C GLN A 101 -4.37 6.38 -3.95
N ALA A 102 -4.63 7.16 -5.00
CA ALA A 102 -3.63 7.36 -6.05
C ALA A 102 -2.78 8.60 -5.69
N GLY A 103 -1.67 8.34 -5.00
CA GLY A 103 -0.66 9.36 -4.74
C GLY A 103 -0.10 9.94 -6.04
N GLY A 104 0.18 11.24 -6.05
CA GLY A 104 0.80 11.91 -7.20
C GLY A 104 -0.12 12.29 -8.35
N LEU A 105 -1.43 11.97 -8.31
CA LEU A 105 -2.36 12.45 -9.34
C LEU A 105 -2.43 13.98 -9.42
N ALA A 106 -2.39 14.65 -8.26
CA ALA A 106 -2.40 16.10 -8.19
C ALA A 106 -1.12 16.73 -8.76
N ASP A 107 0.01 16.01 -8.70
CA ASP A 107 1.29 16.45 -9.26
C ASP A 107 1.31 16.32 -10.79
N VAL A 108 0.54 15.37 -11.33
CA VAL A 108 0.34 15.20 -12.78
C VAL A 108 -0.62 16.27 -13.31
N ASP A 109 -1.84 16.33 -12.76
CA ASP A 109 -2.83 17.37 -13.06
C ASP A 109 -3.91 17.41 -11.96
N SER A 110 -4.19 18.61 -11.44
CA SER A 110 -5.29 18.85 -10.49
C SER A 110 -6.68 18.38 -10.97
N ALA A 111 -6.91 18.26 -12.27
CA ALA A 111 -8.14 17.70 -12.82
C ALA A 111 -8.30 16.20 -12.51
N LEU A 112 -7.21 15.43 -12.51
CA LEU A 112 -7.23 13.99 -12.26
C LEU A 112 -7.75 13.69 -10.85
N ILE A 113 -7.27 14.43 -9.84
CA ILE A 113 -7.72 14.24 -8.46
C ILE A 113 -9.18 14.67 -8.28
N ARG A 114 -9.64 15.70 -9.01
CA ARG A 114 -11.06 16.10 -9.00
C ARG A 114 -11.96 15.03 -9.60
N ILE A 115 -11.57 14.42 -10.72
CA ILE A 115 -12.33 13.33 -11.36
C ILE A 115 -12.41 12.12 -10.42
N LEU A 116 -11.28 11.69 -9.83
CA LEU A 116 -11.27 10.59 -8.88
C LEU A 116 -12.16 10.84 -7.66
N THR A 117 -12.09 12.07 -7.10
CA THR A 117 -12.92 12.47 -5.96
C THR A 117 -14.39 12.49 -6.31
N ALA A 118 -14.76 12.99 -7.50
CA ALA A 118 -16.13 12.97 -7.98
C ALA A 118 -16.66 11.54 -8.07
N GLU A 119 -15.92 10.62 -8.70
CA GLU A 119 -16.32 9.20 -8.81
C GLU A 119 -16.43 8.53 -7.43
N ARG A 120 -15.53 8.80 -6.49
CA ARG A 120 -15.64 8.31 -5.10
C ARG A 120 -16.91 8.77 -4.42
N ASN A 121 -17.33 10.01 -4.63
CA ASN A 121 -18.55 10.56 -4.05
C ASN A 121 -19.82 9.97 -4.68
N THR A 122 -19.74 9.38 -5.88
CA THR A 122 -20.87 8.66 -6.50
C THR A 122 -21.07 7.25 -5.92
N LEU A 123 -20.05 6.69 -5.27
CA LEU A 123 -20.18 5.41 -4.60
C LEU A 123 -20.88 5.59 -3.25
N PRO A 124 -21.93 4.82 -2.94
CA PRO A 124 -22.56 4.86 -1.62
C PRO A 124 -21.51 4.57 -0.53
N PRO A 125 -21.56 5.23 0.64
CA PRO A 125 -20.73 4.86 1.78
C PRO A 125 -20.98 3.38 2.12
N ASP A 126 -19.99 2.54 1.88
CA ASP A 126 -19.93 1.09 2.11
C ASP A 126 -21.23 0.29 1.92
N THR A 127 -21.53 -0.07 0.66
CA THR A 127 -22.38 -1.25 0.42
C THR A 127 -21.70 -2.58 0.80
N ALA A 128 -20.41 -2.56 1.15
CA ALA A 128 -19.75 -3.68 1.83
C ALA A 128 -20.34 -3.92 3.24
N SER A 129 -20.63 -2.85 4.00
CA SER A 129 -21.35 -2.94 5.28
C SER A 129 -22.82 -3.35 5.10
N ALA A 130 -23.47 -2.92 4.01
CA ALA A 130 -24.87 -3.27 3.74
C ALA A 130 -25.08 -4.70 3.22
N ARG A 131 -24.13 -5.28 2.46
CA ARG A 131 -24.25 -6.66 1.93
C ARG A 131 -24.07 -7.73 3.01
N VAL A 132 -23.29 -7.45 4.04
CA VAL A 132 -23.19 -8.31 5.23
C VAL A 132 -24.48 -8.24 6.06
N ALA A 133 -25.13 -7.08 6.13
CA ALA A 133 -26.41 -6.91 6.83
C ALA A 133 -27.61 -7.62 6.13
N ALA A 134 -27.58 -7.72 4.79
CA ALA A 134 -28.68 -8.31 4.02
C ALA A 134 -28.59 -9.85 3.85
N SER A 135 -27.50 -10.48 4.29
CA SER A 135 -27.28 -11.93 4.18
C SER A 135 -27.12 -12.65 5.52
N ALA A 136 -27.24 -11.94 6.64
CA ALA A 136 -27.31 -12.57 7.95
C ALA A 136 -28.71 -13.15 8.20
N PRO A 137 -28.86 -14.45 8.52
CA PRO A 137 -30.10 -14.94 9.11
C PRO A 137 -30.33 -14.22 10.45
N SER A 138 -31.55 -13.74 10.66
CA SER A 138 -32.01 -13.19 11.94
C SER A 138 -31.80 -14.22 13.05
N GLY A 139 -30.67 -14.13 13.74
CA GLY A 139 -30.32 -15.06 14.81
C GLY A 139 -28.82 -15.17 15.06
N ALA A 140 -28.17 -14.07 15.44
CA ALA A 140 -26.87 -14.15 16.09
C ALA A 140 -26.77 -13.07 17.16
N THR A 141 -26.65 -13.55 18.40
CA THR A 141 -26.57 -12.83 19.66
C THR A 141 -25.52 -11.72 19.63
N ALA A 142 -25.86 -10.58 20.21
CA ALA A 142 -25.02 -9.40 20.34
C ALA A 142 -23.60 -9.72 20.81
N GLY A 143 -22.62 -9.59 19.90
CA GLY A 143 -21.23 -9.39 20.23
C GLY A 143 -21.05 -8.03 20.91
N SER A 144 -20.22 -7.98 21.93
CA SER A 144 -19.99 -6.77 22.73
C SER A 144 -19.49 -5.60 21.87
N PRO A 145 -19.79 -4.33 22.22
CA PRO A 145 -19.40 -3.13 21.48
C PRO A 145 -17.89 -2.88 21.37
N SER A 146 -17.05 -3.77 21.90
CA SER A 146 -15.58 -3.77 21.79
C SER A 146 -15.05 -4.30 20.46
N ASP A 147 -15.90 -4.82 19.56
CA ASP A 147 -15.45 -5.44 18.30
C ASP A 147 -15.40 -4.47 17.10
N VAL A 148 -15.91 -3.25 17.26
CA VAL A 148 -15.84 -2.21 16.23
C VAL A 148 -14.72 -1.24 16.56
N ALA A 149 -13.67 -1.21 15.73
CA ALA A 149 -12.59 -0.23 15.88
C ALA A 149 -13.12 1.19 15.66
N HIS A 150 -12.77 2.10 16.56
CA HIS A 150 -13.16 3.51 16.49
C HIS A 150 -12.34 4.23 15.40
N ASP A 151 -12.98 4.88 14.42
CA ASP A 151 -12.33 5.68 13.36
C ASP A 151 -11.76 7.00 13.94
N CYS A 152 -10.60 6.91 14.57
CA CYS A 152 -9.86 8.05 15.10
C CYS A 152 -9.00 8.75 14.04
N VAL A 153 -9.06 8.28 12.79
CA VAL A 153 -8.34 8.86 11.63
C VAL A 153 -9.05 10.13 11.17
N ARG A 154 -10.38 10.10 11.05
CA ARG A 154 -11.17 11.24 10.53
C ARG A 154 -11.69 12.18 11.61
N ARG A 155 -12.33 11.67 12.67
CA ARG A 155 -12.84 12.45 13.81
C ARG A 155 -12.96 11.55 15.04
N CYS A 156 -12.19 11.83 16.09
CA CYS A 156 -12.47 11.27 17.41
C CYS A 156 -13.81 11.78 17.91
N ARG A 157 -14.62 10.91 18.52
CA ARG A 157 -15.83 11.34 19.25
C ARG A 157 -15.40 12.16 20.47
N GLY A 158 -16.29 13.04 20.94
CA GLY A 158 -16.02 13.83 22.14
C GLY A 158 -15.70 12.93 23.35
N GLY A 159 -14.55 13.15 23.99
CA GLY A 159 -14.08 12.38 25.14
C GLY A 159 -13.17 11.18 24.82
N GLU A 160 -12.84 10.94 23.54
CA GLU A 160 -11.83 9.93 23.14
C GLU A 160 -10.41 10.50 23.21
N ILE A 161 -9.52 9.81 23.92
CA ILE A 161 -8.08 10.05 23.90
C ILE A 161 -7.48 9.10 22.85
N LYS A 162 -6.73 9.65 21.89
CA LYS A 162 -6.05 8.87 20.84
C LYS A 162 -4.97 7.97 21.43
N PRO A 163 -4.63 6.85 20.74
CA PRO A 163 -3.45 6.08 21.10
C PRO A 163 -2.22 6.97 21.08
N GLN A 164 -1.28 6.79 22.01
CA GLN A 164 -0.03 7.54 22.00
C GLN A 164 1.13 6.59 21.77
N LEU A 165 1.94 6.87 20.75
CA LEU A 165 3.12 6.08 20.47
C LEU A 165 4.11 6.17 21.64
N ILE A 166 4.49 5.01 22.21
CA ILE A 166 5.42 4.95 23.34
C ILE A 166 6.85 5.14 22.84
N GLU A 167 7.22 4.42 21.78
CA GLU A 167 8.56 4.46 21.21
C GLU A 167 8.48 4.60 19.69
N ARG A 168 9.28 5.54 19.16
CA ARG A 168 9.38 5.75 17.71
C ARG A 168 10.23 4.64 17.11
N PRO A 169 9.79 4.02 16.00
CA PRO A 169 10.58 2.97 15.37
C PRO A 169 11.88 3.56 14.83
N GLN A 170 12.95 2.79 14.99
CA GLN A 170 14.26 3.13 14.46
C GLN A 170 14.55 2.29 13.22
N PHE A 171 14.74 2.97 12.09
CA PHE A 171 15.20 2.32 10.87
C PHE A 171 16.73 2.23 10.91
N THR A 172 17.27 1.02 10.94
CA THR A 172 18.73 0.82 10.85
C THR A 172 19.18 1.14 9.42
N MET A 173 20.12 2.09 9.30
CA MET A 173 20.86 2.50 8.08
C MET A 173 20.16 2.20 6.76
N LEU A 174 19.41 3.19 6.28
CA LEU A 174 18.80 3.19 4.96
C LEU A 174 19.79 3.72 3.92
N ASP A 175 20.29 2.85 3.05
CA ASP A 175 21.07 3.25 1.86
C ASP A 175 20.17 4.09 0.94
N GLN A 176 20.64 5.24 0.43
CA GLN A 176 19.88 6.06 -0.52
C GLN A 176 19.35 5.28 -1.73
N ALA A 177 20.02 4.19 -2.13
CA ALA A 177 19.57 3.29 -3.19
C ALA A 177 18.15 2.76 -2.96
N VAL A 178 17.68 2.68 -1.72
CA VAL A 178 16.31 2.21 -1.38
C VAL A 178 15.21 3.15 -1.85
N LEU A 179 15.51 4.45 -2.03
CA LEU A 179 14.57 5.42 -2.60
C LEU A 179 14.40 5.18 -4.12
N GLY A 180 15.41 4.61 -4.78
CA GLY A 180 15.43 4.39 -6.22
C GLY A 180 16.15 5.51 -6.99
N PRO A 181 16.49 5.26 -8.27
CA PRO A 181 17.29 6.19 -9.06
C PRO A 181 16.52 7.50 -9.24
N SER A 182 17.14 8.60 -8.83
CA SER A 182 16.62 9.97 -8.90
C SER A 182 15.55 10.36 -7.87
N GLN A 183 15.17 9.49 -6.93
CA GLN A 183 14.27 9.89 -5.83
C GLN A 183 15.05 10.57 -4.70
N THR A 184 14.61 11.78 -4.35
CA THR A 184 15.13 12.53 -3.19
C THR A 184 14.16 12.50 -2.01
N HIS A 185 12.90 12.11 -2.24
CA HIS A 185 11.84 12.06 -1.26
C HIS A 185 11.02 10.77 -1.40
N GLY A 186 10.54 10.26 -0.28
CA GLY A 186 9.73 9.07 -0.17
C GLY A 186 8.59 9.22 0.81
N LEU A 187 7.45 8.57 0.55
CA LEU A 187 6.29 8.56 1.44
C LEU A 187 5.69 7.16 1.49
N ILE A 188 5.52 6.64 2.69
CA ILE A 188 4.71 5.47 2.97
C ILE A 188 3.67 5.84 4.03
N VAL A 189 2.39 5.62 3.73
CA VAL A 189 1.29 5.83 4.67
C VAL A 189 0.68 4.48 5.00
N VAL A 190 0.56 4.19 6.28
CA VAL A 190 0.05 2.91 6.79
C VAL A 190 -1.13 3.18 7.70
N ARG A 191 -2.25 2.51 7.44
CA ARG A 191 -3.46 2.54 8.26
C ARG A 191 -3.65 1.18 8.93
N PHE A 192 -3.98 1.19 10.21
CA PHE A 192 -4.14 -0.03 11.02
C PHE A 192 -4.96 0.24 12.28
N VAL A 193 -5.41 -0.81 12.94
CA VAL A 193 -6.10 -0.78 14.23
C VAL A 193 -5.10 -1.05 15.35
N VAL A 194 -5.08 -0.17 16.36
CA VAL A 194 -4.43 -0.40 17.65
C VAL A 194 -5.44 -1.07 18.57
N GLY A 195 -5.08 -2.25 19.06
CA GLY A 195 -5.89 -3.01 20.01
C GLY A 195 -5.98 -2.36 21.39
N VAL A 196 -6.82 -2.92 22.27
CA VAL A 196 -6.96 -2.45 23.67
C VAL A 196 -5.66 -2.62 24.48
N GLU A 197 -4.80 -3.55 24.07
CA GLU A 197 -3.47 -3.78 24.64
C GLU A 197 -2.41 -2.79 24.14
N GLY A 198 -2.76 -1.88 23.23
CA GLY A 198 -1.82 -0.93 22.65
C GLY A 198 -0.90 -1.52 21.57
N VAL A 199 -1.22 -2.70 21.03
CA VAL A 199 -0.46 -3.35 19.96
C VAL A 199 -1.25 -3.26 18.64
N PRO A 200 -0.58 -3.01 17.49
CA PRO A 200 -1.21 -3.08 16.17
C PRO A 200 -1.77 -4.47 15.86
N GLU A 201 -2.98 -4.53 15.33
CA GLU A 201 -3.59 -5.77 14.87
C GLU A 201 -3.05 -6.15 13.48
N PRO A 202 -2.32 -7.28 13.33
CA PRO A 202 -1.61 -7.60 12.09
C PRO A 202 -2.51 -7.63 10.85
N GLU A 203 -3.71 -8.20 11.00
CA GLU A 203 -4.69 -8.35 9.91
C GLU A 203 -5.30 -7.01 9.46
N SER A 204 -5.17 -5.96 10.27
CA SER A 204 -5.68 -4.61 9.95
C SER A 204 -4.68 -3.75 9.19
N ILE A 205 -3.40 -4.13 9.13
CA ILE A 205 -2.34 -3.29 8.58
C ILE A 205 -2.48 -3.19 7.06
N ARG A 206 -2.67 -1.97 6.56
CA ARG A 206 -2.82 -1.67 5.13
C ARG A 206 -1.96 -0.47 4.74
N VAL A 207 -1.17 -0.63 3.69
CA VAL A 207 -0.43 0.48 3.07
C VAL A 207 -1.40 1.25 2.17
N THR A 208 -1.67 2.51 2.50
CA THR A 208 -2.61 3.36 1.75
C THR A 208 -1.89 4.25 0.74
N THR A 209 -0.62 4.57 0.95
CA THR A 209 0.24 5.30 0.01
C THR A 209 1.65 4.74 0.07
N ASN A 210 2.29 4.57 -1.09
CA ASN A 210 3.68 4.12 -1.16
C ASN A 210 4.36 4.67 -2.41
N THR A 211 5.35 5.54 -2.22
CA THR A 211 6.20 6.05 -3.31
C THR A 211 7.58 5.40 -3.35
N VAL A 212 7.92 4.59 -2.34
CA VAL A 212 9.24 3.94 -2.16
C VAL A 212 9.07 2.45 -1.90
N GLN A 213 9.05 1.67 -2.97
CA GLN A 213 8.85 0.23 -2.85
C GLN A 213 9.95 -0.47 -2.05
N GLY A 214 11.19 0.01 -2.14
CA GLY A 214 12.36 -0.59 -1.46
C GLY A 214 12.27 -0.59 0.07
N LEU A 215 11.44 0.26 0.66
CA LEU A 215 11.28 0.39 2.12
C LEU A 215 10.01 -0.29 2.67
N THR A 216 9.15 -0.83 1.80
CA THR A 216 7.81 -1.31 2.19
C THR A 216 7.86 -2.35 3.30
N ASN A 217 8.68 -3.40 3.13
CA ASN A 217 8.76 -4.49 4.10
C ASN A 217 9.30 -4.00 5.44
N GLN A 218 10.33 -3.15 5.40
CA GLN A 218 10.94 -2.60 6.60
C GLN A 218 9.97 -1.70 7.37
N VAL A 219 9.16 -0.90 6.69
CA VAL A 219 8.08 -0.12 7.32
C VAL A 219 7.02 -1.03 7.91
N LEU A 220 6.59 -2.09 7.21
CA LEU A 220 5.61 -3.03 7.74
C LEU A 220 6.12 -3.78 8.98
N ASP A 221 7.39 -4.20 8.98
CA ASP A 221 8.02 -4.84 10.13
C ASP A 221 8.12 -3.87 11.31
N ALA A 222 8.52 -2.62 11.05
CA ALA A 222 8.54 -1.57 12.06
C ALA A 222 7.15 -1.31 12.65
N VAL A 223 6.10 -1.24 11.82
CA VAL A 223 4.71 -1.05 12.27
C VAL A 223 4.25 -2.21 13.14
N ARG A 224 4.55 -3.47 12.79
CA ARG A 224 4.18 -4.65 13.59
C ARG A 224 4.82 -4.66 14.97
N ALA A 225 5.97 -4.02 15.14
CA ALA A 225 6.71 -3.96 16.40
C ALA A 225 6.33 -2.76 17.29
N LEU A 226 5.43 -1.88 16.84
CA LEU A 226 5.06 -0.67 17.59
C LEU A 226 4.26 -0.99 18.85
N HIS A 227 4.45 -0.15 19.86
CA HIS A 227 3.68 -0.18 21.09
C HIS A 227 3.09 1.20 21.37
N PHE A 228 1.83 1.21 21.76
CA PHE A 228 1.05 2.41 22.05
C PHE A 228 0.52 2.36 23.47
N ARG A 229 0.34 3.52 24.08
CA ARG A 229 -0.71 3.68 25.08
C ARG A 229 -2.04 3.58 24.33
N PRO A 230 -2.96 2.68 24.70
CA PRO A 230 -4.19 2.46 23.94
C PRO A 230 -5.06 3.73 23.93
N ALA A 231 -5.93 3.82 22.93
CA ALA A 231 -6.98 4.83 22.97
C ALA A 231 -7.89 4.59 24.17
N THR A 232 -8.45 5.64 24.75
CA THR A 232 -9.45 5.52 25.80
C THR A 232 -10.70 6.30 25.49
N LEU A 233 -11.86 5.70 25.74
CA LEU A 233 -13.17 6.37 25.73
C LEU A 233 -13.75 6.30 27.14
N ALA A 234 -14.07 7.45 27.72
CA ALA A 234 -14.56 7.54 29.12
C ALA A 234 -13.64 6.80 30.13
N GLY A 235 -12.33 6.78 29.87
CA GLY A 235 -11.33 6.12 30.69
C GLY A 235 -11.13 4.61 30.44
N ALA A 236 -11.96 3.98 29.61
CA ALA A 236 -11.81 2.57 29.24
C ALA A 236 -11.00 2.41 27.94
N PRO A 237 -10.08 1.43 27.84
CA PRO A 237 -9.32 1.20 26.62
C PRO A 237 -10.23 0.72 25.48
N VAL A 238 -10.04 1.27 24.29
CA VAL A 238 -10.82 0.94 23.09
C VAL A 238 -9.91 0.66 21.91
N ARG A 239 -10.38 -0.19 20.99
CA ARG A 239 -9.74 -0.40 19.69
C ARG A 239 -9.88 0.87 18.86
N ALA A 240 -8.79 1.36 18.30
CA ALA A 240 -8.80 2.58 17.51
C ALA A 240 -8.03 2.41 16.21
N GLU A 241 -8.66 2.82 15.12
CA GLU A 241 -7.99 2.91 13.83
C GLU A 241 -7.15 4.19 13.76
N VAL A 242 -5.91 4.04 13.27
CA VAL A 242 -4.92 5.11 13.18
C VAL A 242 -4.24 5.10 11.82
N GLU A 243 -3.65 6.24 11.46
CA GLU A 243 -2.83 6.40 10.27
C GLU A 243 -1.45 6.91 10.70
N MET A 244 -0.40 6.26 10.20
CA MET A 244 0.99 6.69 10.36
C MET A 244 1.61 7.00 9.01
N ARG A 245 2.34 8.11 8.95
CA ARG A 245 3.02 8.62 7.77
C ARG A 245 4.52 8.55 8.00
N PHE A 246 5.21 7.89 7.08
CA PHE A 246 6.65 7.72 7.05
C PHE A 246 7.19 8.49 5.85
N GLU A 247 7.82 9.62 6.12
CA GLU A 247 8.43 10.47 5.11
C GLU A 247 9.94 10.24 5.12
N PHE A 248 10.50 9.96 3.96
CA PHE A 248 11.92 9.67 3.77
C PHE A 248 12.55 10.74 2.90
N ARG A 249 13.76 11.17 3.22
CA ARG A 249 14.48 12.21 2.49
C ARG A 249 15.93 11.82 2.34
N ALA A 250 16.45 11.91 1.12
CA ALA A 250 17.87 11.79 0.90
C ALA A 250 18.62 12.88 1.69
N SER A 251 19.61 12.46 2.48
CA SER A 251 20.45 13.33 3.30
C SER A 251 21.91 13.02 3.01
N GLY A 252 22.61 13.96 2.38
CA GLY A 252 23.96 13.72 1.87
C GLY A 252 23.99 12.69 0.72
N THR A 253 25.09 11.95 0.62
CA THR A 253 25.38 11.01 -0.49
C THR A 253 25.01 9.56 -0.20
N ASN A 254 24.78 9.18 1.06
CA ASN A 254 24.63 7.76 1.46
C ASN A 254 23.55 7.52 2.53
N TYR A 255 22.82 8.55 2.97
CA TYR A 255 21.87 8.41 4.08
C TYR A 255 20.47 8.86 3.68
N VAL A 256 19.49 8.29 4.37
CA VAL A 256 18.10 8.69 4.29
C VAL A 256 17.64 9.11 5.68
N ASP A 257 17.28 10.38 5.82
CA ASP A 257 16.58 10.87 7.00
C ASP A 257 15.11 10.48 6.88
N TYR A 258 14.45 10.28 8.03
CA TYR A 258 13.03 9.99 8.04
C TYR A 258 12.28 10.74 9.14
N THR A 259 11.03 11.07 8.83
CA THR A 259 10.09 11.69 9.74
C THR A 259 8.88 10.78 9.86
N ILE A 260 8.42 10.57 11.10
CA ILE A 260 7.22 9.80 11.39
C ILE A 260 6.19 10.72 12.03
N THR A 261 5.02 10.77 11.40
CA THR A 261 3.86 11.51 11.88
C THR A 261 2.72 10.52 12.10
N GLY A 262 2.06 10.63 13.23
CA GLY A 262 1.01 9.73 13.68
C GLY A 262 0.40 10.22 14.99
N PRO A 263 -0.50 9.44 15.60
CA PRO A 263 -1.12 9.80 16.87
C PRO A 263 -0.12 9.79 18.04
#